data_AF-A0A420DH69-F1
#
_entry.id   AF-A0A420DH69-F1
#
_cell.length_a   1.000
_cell.length_b   1.000
_cell.length_c   1.000
_cell.angle_alpha   90.00
_cell.angle_beta   90.00
_cell.angle_gamma   90.00
#
_symmetry.space_group_name_H-M   'P 1'
#
loop_
_entity.id
_entity.type
_entity.pdbx_description
1 polymer ?
#
loop_
_entity_poly.entity_id
_entity_poly.type
_entity_poly.pdbx_seq_one_letter_code
_entity_poly.pdbx_strand_id
1 'polypeptide(L)'
;MFFGTVIGFVGSAFLVIAVLLSSPPPTAHRGIYDRTMRGIWIYLATPRLRGLLSLNLAAAAAGAMVSVNTVFLVRSDLGLGDAHVAIALGAFGGGSMLAALLLRRLLDNYYLPGDLERQIGAFVEYDNNQRYHESLNNGTPADFYVGRDKAILRER
;
A
#
# COMPACT_ATOMS: atom_id res chain seq x y z
N MET A 1 -5.99 -18.82 21.46
CA MET A 1 -5.98 -18.71 19.99
C MET A 1 -7.29 -18.13 19.44
N PHE A 2 -8.48 -18.53 19.90
CA PHE A 2 -9.76 -18.05 19.33
C PHE A 2 -10.19 -16.61 19.71
N PHE A 3 -10.01 -16.20 20.97
CA PHE A 3 -10.56 -14.92 21.43
C PHE A 3 -9.86 -13.68 20.82
N GLY A 4 -8.53 -13.75 20.63
CA GLY A 4 -7.76 -12.66 20.03
C GLY A 4 -8.10 -12.41 18.56
N THR A 5 -8.41 -13.46 17.80
CA THR A 5 -8.83 -13.36 16.40
C THR A 5 -10.20 -12.71 16.28
N VAL A 6 -11.13 -13.03 17.19
CA VAL A 6 -12.47 -12.40 17.22
C VAL A 6 -12.34 -10.89 17.42
N ILE A 7 -11.51 -10.46 18.38
CA ILE A 7 -11.27 -9.03 18.62
C ILE A 7 -10.63 -8.35 17.39
N GLY A 8 -9.64 -9.00 16.76
CA GLY A 8 -9.01 -8.48 15.55
C GLY A 8 -9.96 -8.35 14.37
N PHE A 9 -10.87 -9.31 14.19
CA PHE A 9 -11.91 -9.27 13.15
C PHE A 9 -12.92 -8.16 13.39
N VAL A 10 -13.38 -8.01 14.64
CA VAL A 10 -14.33 -6.95 15.01
C VAL A 10 -13.70 -5.58 14.79
N GLY A 11 -12.45 -5.37 15.22
CA GLY A 11 -11.72 -4.13 15.00
C GLY A 11 -11.55 -3.80 13.51
N SER A 12 -11.25 -4.81 12.69
CA SER A 12 -11.12 -4.65 11.23
C SER A 12 -12.45 -4.32 10.57
N ALA A 13 -13.54 -4.97 11.00
CA ALA A 13 -14.89 -4.69 10.51
C ALA A 13 -15.33 -3.25 10.82
N PHE A 14 -15.03 -2.74 12.03
CA PHE A 14 -15.27 -1.33 12.37
C PHE A 14 -14.47 -0.38 11.48
N LEU A 15 -13.20 -0.69 11.20
CA LEU A 15 -12.35 0.13 10.33
C LEU A 15 -12.89 0.20 8.89
N VAL A 16 -13.41 -0.92 8.37
CA VAL A 16 -14.00 -1.00 7.04
C VAL A 16 -15.31 -0.20 6.95
N ILE A 17 -16.15 -0.25 7.99
CA ILE A 17 -17.39 0.53 8.06
C ILE A 17 -17.11 2.03 8.20
N ALA A 18 -16.03 2.41 8.87
CA ALA A 18 -15.63 3.80 9.05
C ALA A 18 -15.16 4.48 7.76
N VAL A 19 -14.69 3.72 6.77
CA VAL A 19 -14.28 4.25 5.46
C VAL A 19 -15.45 4.13 4.49
N LEU A 20 -16.39 5.07 4.58
CA LEU A 20 -17.40 5.31 3.55
C LEU A 20 -16.69 5.74 2.24
N LEU A 21 -16.54 4.83 1.28
CA LEU A 21 -16.16 5.20 -0.08
C LEU A 21 -17.37 5.77 -0.81
N SER A 22 -17.26 7.03 -1.24
CA SER A 22 -18.15 7.64 -2.22
C SER A 22 -18.22 6.76 -3.48
N SER A 23 -19.44 6.43 -3.90
CA SER A 23 -19.69 5.54 -5.04
C SER A 23 -19.14 6.13 -6.35
N PRO A 24 -18.27 5.41 -7.08
CA PRO A 24 -17.75 5.88 -8.37
C PRO A 24 -18.86 5.89 -9.44
N PRO A 25 -18.85 6.86 -10.37
CA PRO A 25 -19.81 6.90 -11.46
C PRO A 25 -19.68 5.67 -12.39
N PRO A 26 -20.80 5.26 -13.04
CA PRO A 26 -20.83 4.09 -13.90
C PRO A 26 -19.86 4.24 -15.07
N THR A 27 -18.95 3.27 -15.20
CA THR A 27 -17.91 3.20 -16.23
C THR A 27 -18.33 2.27 -17.36
N ALA A 28 -18.07 2.67 -18.60
CA ALA A 28 -18.47 1.98 -19.83
C ALA A 28 -18.10 0.49 -19.85
N HIS A 29 -19.00 -0.33 -20.42
CA HIS A 29 -18.82 -1.78 -20.55
C HIS A 29 -17.61 -2.11 -21.44
N ARG A 30 -16.52 -2.55 -20.80
CA ARG A 30 -15.36 -3.16 -21.43
C ARG A 30 -15.21 -4.59 -20.91
N GLY A 31 -14.63 -5.48 -21.72
CA GLY A 31 -14.46 -6.90 -21.37
C GLY A 31 -13.78 -7.09 -20.01
N ILE A 32 -14.27 -8.06 -19.24
CA ILE A 32 -13.86 -8.30 -17.84
C ILE A 32 -12.34 -8.51 -17.74
N TYR A 33 -11.76 -9.28 -18.66
CA TYR A 33 -10.32 -9.56 -18.71
C TYR A 33 -9.48 -8.31 -18.99
N ASP A 34 -9.92 -7.48 -19.94
CA ASP A 34 -9.27 -6.21 -20.31
C ASP A 34 -9.38 -5.13 -19.24
N ARG A 35 -10.27 -5.29 -18.26
CA ARG A 35 -10.39 -4.39 -17.11
C ARG A 35 -9.51 -4.85 -15.96
N THR A 36 -9.46 -6.15 -15.72
CA THR A 36 -8.71 -6.73 -14.60
C THR A 36 -7.20 -6.82 -14.87
N MET A 37 -6.80 -7.20 -16.09
CA MET A 37 -5.38 -7.46 -16.40
C MET A 37 -4.63 -6.25 -16.96
N ARG A 38 -5.31 -5.12 -17.24
CA ARG A 38 -4.67 -3.96 -17.87
C ARG A 38 -3.56 -3.35 -17.00
N GLY A 39 -3.78 -3.29 -15.70
CA GLY A 39 -2.77 -2.80 -14.76
C GLY A 39 -1.50 -3.64 -14.79
N ILE A 40 -1.65 -4.97 -14.82
CA ILE A 40 -0.53 -5.92 -14.95
C ILE A 40 0.19 -5.74 -16.28
N TRP A 41 -0.56 -5.61 -17.38
CA TRP A 41 0.02 -5.38 -18.70
C TRP A 41 0.79 -4.06 -18.79
N ILE A 42 0.26 -2.95 -18.28
CA ILE A 42 0.95 -1.65 -18.24
C ILE A 42 2.23 -1.72 -17.38
N TYR A 43 2.13 -2.36 -16.22
CA TYR A 43 3.25 -2.56 -15.30
C TYR A 43 4.36 -3.41 -15.93
N LEU A 44 3.99 -4.50 -16.62
CA LEU A 44 4.93 -5.37 -17.34
C LEU A 44 5.47 -4.76 -18.63
N ALA A 45 4.73 -3.86 -19.29
CA ALA A 45 5.20 -3.18 -20.51
C ALA A 45 6.29 -2.14 -20.21
N THR A 46 6.35 -1.63 -18.98
CA THR A 46 7.27 -0.55 -18.62
C THR A 46 8.62 -1.13 -18.15
N PRO A 47 9.73 -0.94 -18.89
CA PRO A 47 10.99 -1.64 -18.63
C PRO A 47 11.59 -1.38 -17.24
N ARG A 48 11.41 -0.17 -16.70
CA ARG A 48 11.87 0.17 -15.34
C ARG A 48 11.11 -0.57 -14.24
N LEU A 49 9.79 -0.74 -14.40
CA LEU A 49 8.94 -1.44 -13.42
C LEU A 49 9.23 -2.95 -13.40
N ARG A 50 9.58 -3.53 -14.56
CA ARG A 50 10.02 -4.93 -14.64
C ARG A 50 11.28 -5.21 -13.84
N GLY A 51 12.26 -4.28 -13.86
CA GLY A 51 13.49 -4.41 -13.08
C GLY A 51 13.23 -4.32 -11.58
N LEU A 52 12.36 -3.40 -11.16
CA LEU A 52 11.93 -3.33 -9.76
C LEU A 52 11.19 -4.60 -9.33
N LEU A 53 10.31 -5.13 -10.20
CA LEU A 53 9.58 -6.36 -9.96
C LEU A 53 10.51 -7.56 -9.78
N SER A 54 11.50 -7.74 -10.67
CA SER A 54 12.41 -8.87 -10.58
C SER A 54 13.26 -8.82 -9.31
N LEU A 55 13.69 -7.64 -8.89
CA LEU A 55 14.41 -7.45 -7.63
C LEU A 55 13.52 -7.76 -6.41
N ASN A 56 12.29 -7.25 -6.40
CA ASN A 56 11.34 -7.56 -5.32
C ASN A 56 11.00 -9.06 -5.28
N LEU A 57 10.79 -9.66 -6.45
CA LEU A 57 10.50 -11.09 -6.58
C LEU A 57 11.68 -11.94 -6.10
N ALA A 58 12.92 -11.57 -6.46
CA ALA A 58 14.11 -12.26 -5.99
C ALA A 58 14.26 -12.17 -4.48
N ALA A 59 14.10 -10.98 -3.89
CA ALA A 59 14.15 -10.78 -2.44
C ALA A 59 13.05 -11.58 -1.73
N ALA A 60 11.83 -11.57 -2.25
CA ALA A 60 10.71 -12.34 -1.72
C ALA A 60 10.95 -13.85 -1.81
N ALA A 61 11.48 -14.34 -2.94
CA ALA A 61 11.80 -15.76 -3.14
C ALA A 61 12.87 -16.24 -2.16
N ALA A 62 13.93 -15.44 -1.93
CA ALA A 62 14.95 -15.74 -0.94
C ALA A 62 14.34 -15.80 0.48
N GLY A 63 13.51 -14.83 0.86
CA GLY A 63 12.82 -14.81 2.15
C GLY A 63 11.86 -15.99 2.34
N ALA A 64 11.14 -16.38 1.29
CA ALA A 64 10.24 -17.53 1.28
C ALA A 64 11.02 -18.84 1.46
N MET A 65 12.14 -19.03 0.75
CA MET A 65 12.99 -20.22 0.89
C MET A 65 13.49 -20.39 2.32
N VAL A 66 13.97 -19.31 2.94
CA VAL A 66 14.42 -19.33 4.33
C VAL A 66 13.27 -19.66 5.26
N SER A 67 12.12 -18.98 5.13
CA SER A 67 10.96 -19.18 6.00
C SER A 67 10.41 -20.61 5.91
N VAL A 68 10.28 -21.15 4.70
CA VAL A 68 9.80 -22.52 4.46
C VAL A 68 10.77 -23.53 5.04
N ASN A 69 12.07 -23.37 4.80
CA ASN A 69 13.06 -24.30 5.31
C ASN A 69 13.16 -24.25 6.84
N THR A 70 13.09 -23.07 7.45
CA THR A 70 13.07 -22.94 8.91
C THR A 70 11.85 -23.61 9.52
N VAL A 71 10.65 -23.44 8.95
CA VAL A 71 9.45 -24.13 9.43
C VAL A 71 9.57 -25.64 9.27
N PHE A 72 10.10 -26.10 8.14
CA PHE A 72 10.34 -27.52 7.91
C PHE A 72 11.35 -28.10 8.91
N LEU A 73 12.46 -27.42 9.18
CA LEU A 73 13.48 -27.84 10.15
C LEU A 73 12.89 -27.96 11.57
N VAL A 74 12.11 -26.96 12.00
CA VAL A 74 11.49 -26.94 13.34
C VAL A 74 10.46 -28.07 13.49
N ARG A 75 9.68 -28.35 12.45
CA ARG A 75 8.60 -29.34 12.50
C ARG A 75 9.05 -30.79 12.23
N SER A 76 9.96 -30.97 11.27
CA SER A 76 10.31 -32.30 10.72
C SER A 76 11.62 -32.86 11.26
N ASP A 77 12.64 -32.01 11.47
CA ASP A 77 13.99 -32.45 11.85
C ASP A 77 14.17 -32.49 13.38
N LEU A 78 13.60 -31.50 14.07
CA LEU A 78 13.64 -31.39 15.53
C LEU A 78 12.45 -32.10 16.24
N GLY A 79 11.44 -32.55 15.49
CA GLY A 79 10.24 -33.21 16.03
C GLY A 79 9.40 -32.34 16.98
N LEU A 80 9.58 -31.01 16.97
CA LEU A 80 8.93 -30.09 17.89
C LEU A 80 7.49 -29.77 17.42
N GLY A 81 6.54 -29.78 18.37
CA GLY A 81 5.12 -29.54 18.10
C GLY A 81 4.79 -28.12 17.65
N ASP A 82 3.55 -27.92 17.17
CA ASP A 82 3.05 -26.68 16.51
C ASP A 82 3.32 -25.38 17.29
N ALA A 83 3.47 -25.44 18.62
CA ALA A 83 3.81 -24.29 19.46
C ALA A 83 5.19 -23.68 19.13
N HIS A 84 6.19 -24.50 18.77
CA HIS A 84 7.53 -24.00 18.43
C HIS A 84 7.57 -23.36 17.04
N VAL A 85 6.77 -23.89 16.11
CA VAL A 85 6.56 -23.26 14.80
C VAL A 85 5.90 -21.89 14.97
N ALA A 86 4.91 -21.77 15.86
CA ALA A 86 4.28 -20.49 16.17
C ALA A 86 5.27 -19.47 16.77
N ILE A 87 6.18 -19.91 17.66
CA ILE A 87 7.24 -19.06 18.21
C ILE A 87 8.23 -18.65 17.11
N ALA A 88 8.63 -19.56 16.21
CA ALA A 88 9.54 -19.25 15.12
C ALA A 88 8.93 -18.24 14.12
N LEU A 89 7.67 -18.43 13.72
CA LEU A 89 6.94 -17.44 12.92
C LEU A 89 6.78 -16.12 13.66
N GLY A 90 6.47 -16.16 14.96
CA GLY A 90 6.39 -14.98 15.82
C GLY A 90 7.71 -14.20 15.90
N ALA A 91 8.84 -14.89 15.98
CA ALA A 91 10.16 -14.29 15.97
C ALA A 91 10.51 -13.67 14.60
N PHE A 92 10.18 -14.35 13.50
CA PHE A 92 10.34 -13.80 12.15
C PHE A 92 9.49 -12.53 11.94
N GLY A 93 8.21 -12.57 12.33
CA GLY A 93 7.32 -11.41 12.26
C GLY A 93 7.73 -10.28 13.19
N GLY A 94 8.12 -10.61 14.42
CA GLY A 94 8.61 -9.63 15.39
C GLY A 94 9.92 -8.96 14.95
N GLY A 95 10.85 -9.75 14.40
CA GLY A 95 12.11 -9.24 13.85
C GLY A 95 11.90 -8.28 12.68
N SER A 96 10.95 -8.55 11.79
CA SER A 96 10.64 -7.64 10.68
C SER A 96 10.00 -6.34 11.14
N MET A 97 9.10 -6.38 12.14
CA MET A 97 8.55 -5.18 12.76
C MET A 97 9.62 -4.33 13.43
N LEU A 98 10.54 -4.95 14.19
CA LEU A 98 11.66 -4.24 14.80
C LEU A 98 12.57 -3.60 13.74
N ALA A 99 12.90 -4.32 12.67
CA ALA A 99 13.68 -3.79 11.56
C ALA A 99 12.98 -2.60 10.88
N ALA A 100 11.66 -2.66 10.67
CA ALA A 100 10.88 -1.57 10.10
C ALA A 100 10.87 -0.33 11.02
N LEU A 101 10.74 -0.52 12.34
CA LEU A 101 10.80 0.58 13.31
C LEU A 101 12.18 1.21 13.40
N LEU A 102 13.24 0.40 13.38
CA LEU A 102 14.62 0.88 13.35
C LEU A 102 14.93 1.63 12.05
N LEU A 103 14.47 1.11 10.92
CA LEU A 103 14.61 1.77 9.61
C LEU A 103 13.90 3.13 9.62
N ARG A 104 12.66 3.20 10.12
CA ARG A 104 11.91 4.46 10.28
C ARG A 104 12.71 5.47 11.11
N ARG A 105 13.19 5.05 12.29
CA ARG A 105 14.01 5.88 13.19
C ARG A 105 15.32 6.36 12.55
N LEU A 106 15.99 5.50 11.78
CA LEU A 106 17.23 5.84 11.08
C LEU A 106 16.98 6.86 9.97
N LEU A 107 15.91 6.70 9.18
CA LEU A 107 15.57 7.62 8.10
C LEU A 107 15.20 9.01 8.63
N ASP A 108 14.41 9.08 9.70
CA ASP A 108 13.99 10.33 10.33
C ASP A 108 15.18 11.09 10.96
N ASN A 109 16.16 10.37 11.53
CA ASN A 109 17.32 10.99 12.19
C ASN A 109 18.49 11.30 11.25
N TYR A 110 18.72 10.53 10.19
CA TYR A 110 19.93 10.64 9.36
C TYR A 110 19.71 11.24 7.97
N TYR A 111 18.51 11.17 7.39
CA TYR A 111 18.34 11.53 5.97
C TYR A 111 17.29 12.63 5.69
N LEU A 112 16.22 12.78 6.49
CA LEU A 112 15.21 13.85 6.28
C LEU A 112 14.63 14.44 7.59
N PRO A 113 15.37 15.24 8.38
CA PRO A 113 14.76 16.02 9.45
C PRO A 113 13.88 17.13 8.83
N GLY A 114 12.57 16.91 8.78
CA GLY A 114 11.57 17.89 8.31
C GLY A 114 11.44 18.08 6.80
N ASP A 115 12.08 17.23 5.99
CA ASP A 115 11.98 17.26 4.52
C ASP A 115 10.94 16.24 3.99
N LEU A 116 10.69 15.16 4.73
CA LEU A 116 9.62 14.20 4.44
C LEU A 116 8.23 14.84 4.60
N GLU A 117 7.99 15.64 5.64
CA GLU A 117 6.73 16.38 5.81
C GLU A 117 6.53 17.41 4.69
N ARG A 118 7.61 18.06 4.25
CA ARG A 118 7.57 19.01 3.13
C ARG A 118 7.28 18.31 1.81
N GLN A 119 7.89 17.15 1.54
CA GLN A 119 7.61 16.37 0.33
C GLN A 119 6.22 15.73 0.34
N ILE A 120 5.74 15.22 1.48
CA ILE A 120 4.37 14.72 1.62
C ILE A 120 3.38 15.87 1.41
N GLY A 121 3.62 17.04 2.01
CA GLY A 121 2.81 18.24 1.80
C GLY A 121 2.78 18.64 0.32
N ALA A 122 3.95 18.76 -0.32
CA ALA A 122 4.05 19.10 -1.74
C ALA A 122 3.41 18.04 -2.65
N PHE A 123 3.51 16.76 -2.31
CA PHE A 123 2.89 15.66 -3.07
C PHE A 123 1.36 15.67 -2.91
N VAL A 124 0.84 15.84 -1.69
CA VAL A 124 -0.60 15.95 -1.43
C VAL A 124 -1.18 17.15 -2.16
N GLU A 125 -0.47 18.28 -2.13
CA GLU A 125 -0.88 19.49 -2.85
C GLU A 125 -0.84 19.31 -4.37
N TYR A 126 0.19 18.65 -4.90
CA TYR A 126 0.27 18.27 -6.31
C TYR A 126 -0.85 17.29 -6.74
N ASP A 127 -1.13 16.25 -5.97
CA ASP A 127 -2.14 15.25 -6.35
C ASP A 127 -3.55 15.86 -6.26
N ASN A 128 -3.82 16.57 -5.17
CA ASN A 128 -5.12 17.22 -4.93
C ASN A 128 -5.37 18.39 -5.88
N ASN A 129 -4.33 19.17 -6.21
CA ASN A 129 -4.48 20.42 -6.95
C ASN A 129 -3.85 20.45 -8.35
N GLN A 130 -3.20 19.38 -8.82
CA GLN A 130 -2.61 19.33 -10.16
C GLN A 130 -3.05 18.09 -10.95
N ARG A 131 -3.11 16.90 -10.34
CA ARG A 131 -3.36 15.64 -11.05
C ARG A 131 -4.82 15.39 -11.45
N TYR A 132 -5.79 15.91 -10.70
CA TYR A 132 -7.21 15.85 -11.11
C TYR A 132 -7.55 16.80 -12.28
N HIS A 133 -6.72 17.82 -12.52
CA HIS A 133 -7.01 18.89 -13.49
C HIS A 133 -6.61 18.54 -14.92
N GLU A 134 -5.62 17.66 -15.09
CA GLU A 134 -5.21 17.17 -16.41
C GLU A 134 -6.24 16.23 -17.05
N SER A 135 -7.12 15.59 -16.25
CA SER A 135 -8.05 14.57 -16.74
C SER A 135 -9.52 14.99 -16.84
N LEU A 136 -9.95 16.06 -16.14
CA LEU A 136 -11.38 16.41 -16.03
C LEU A 136 -11.77 17.80 -16.54
N ASN A 137 -10.84 18.68 -16.95
CA ASN A 137 -11.13 20.04 -17.46
C ASN A 137 -12.15 20.81 -16.58
N ASN A 138 -12.04 20.66 -15.26
CA ASN A 138 -12.93 21.24 -14.25
C ASN A 138 -12.13 22.13 -13.27
N GLY A 139 -12.78 23.09 -12.62
CA GLY A 139 -12.12 24.00 -11.65
C GLY A 139 -11.59 23.27 -10.40
N THR A 140 -10.68 23.90 -9.66
CA THR A 140 -10.11 23.27 -8.46
C THR A 140 -11.14 23.16 -7.34
N PRO A 141 -11.09 22.13 -6.46
CA PRO A 141 -11.95 22.09 -5.28
C PRO A 141 -11.84 23.38 -4.44
N ALA A 142 -10.64 23.96 -4.36
CA ALA A 142 -10.41 25.25 -3.71
C ALA A 142 -11.19 26.39 -4.39
N ASP A 143 -11.31 26.41 -5.73
CA ASP A 143 -12.16 27.37 -6.44
C ASP A 143 -13.65 27.16 -6.14
N PHE A 144 -14.11 25.93 -5.91
CA PHE A 144 -15.48 25.65 -5.45
C PHE A 144 -15.71 26.08 -4.00
N TYR A 145 -14.73 25.90 -3.11
CA TYR A 145 -14.81 26.36 -1.72
C TYR A 145 -14.70 27.88 -1.58
N VAL A 146 -13.95 28.54 -2.46
CA VAL A 146 -13.74 29.99 -2.48
C VAL A 146 -14.78 30.70 -3.38
N GLY A 147 -15.65 29.96 -4.08
CA GLY A 147 -16.73 30.50 -4.91
C GLY A 147 -16.26 31.17 -6.21
N ARG A 148 -15.10 30.75 -6.73
CA ARG A 148 -14.46 31.27 -7.95
C ARG A 148 -14.84 30.48 -9.22
N ASP A 149 -15.58 29.39 -9.05
CA ASP A 149 -16.14 28.52 -10.11
C ASP A 149 -16.92 29.31 -11.17
N LYS A 150 -17.69 30.31 -10.75
CA LYS A 150 -18.55 31.13 -11.64
C LYS A 150 -17.77 32.08 -12.54
N ALA A 151 -16.53 32.42 -12.19
CA ALA A 151 -15.69 33.31 -13.00
C ALA A 151 -15.05 32.54 -14.17
N ILE A 152 -14.64 31.29 -13.94
CA ILE A 152 -13.95 30.44 -14.93
C ILE A 152 -14.91 29.98 -16.04
N LEU A 153 -16.20 29.84 -15.74
CA LEU A 153 -17.24 29.52 -16.73
C LEU A 153 -17.72 30.72 -17.56
N ARG A 154 -17.38 31.96 -17.16
CA ARG A 154 -17.76 33.20 -17.87
C ARG A 154 -16.77 33.66 -18.93
N GLU A 155 -15.54 33.16 -18.88
CA GLU A 155 -14.49 33.40 -19.88
C GLU A 155 -14.43 32.31 -20.97
N ARG A 156 -15.43 31.41 -20.99
CA ARG A 156 -15.67 30.42 -22.05
C ARG A 156 -16.82 30.89 -22.93
#